data_AF-A0A9W7DVZ2-F1
#
_entry.id   AF-A0A9W7DVZ2-F1
#
_cell.length_a   1.000
_cell.length_b   1.000
_cell.length_c   1.000
_cell.angle_alpha   90.00
_cell.angle_beta   90.00
_cell.angle_gamma   90.00
#
_symmetry.space_group_name_H-M   'P 1'
#
loop_
_entity.id
_entity.type
_entity.pdbx_description
1 polymer ?
#
loop_
_entity_poly.entity_id
_entity_poly.type
_entity_poly.pdbx_seq_one_letter_code
_entity_poly.pdbx_strand_id
1 'polypeptide(L)'
;MVTKTQPVTAEAATAPTIDDSAPTSSIADRFVSTAEVTVSKIFPAGFGWQSASIVADGAGFEADTLNFALTTGAGDFVGVFTGHTAYYAAKKAITGSEDINMKAEAQTGFLLATAAFCSGTGWQPIVNTLQGMNLPFASVFAGTWVGCGTLFYLGLRGGRTIFSSMEHIEEPTYENSKNDASLSVAIGGATGFFVGTDAAYLPDQNFLINVVGIADGTPDLTGCAIAGSSTALGFATCQSAFNVAFPAGKCWND
;
A
#
# COMPACT_ATOMS: atom_id res chain seq x y z
N MET A 1 40.45 17.72 -61.77
CA MET A 1 39.40 18.37 -60.95
C MET A 1 39.59 17.85 -59.53
N VAL A 2 40.14 18.67 -58.62
CA VAL A 2 40.47 18.27 -57.24
C VAL A 2 39.40 18.87 -56.32
N THR A 3 38.54 18.03 -55.77
CA THR A 3 37.47 18.44 -54.87
C THR A 3 38.06 18.67 -53.47
N LYS A 4 38.13 19.93 -53.04
CA LYS A 4 38.53 20.30 -51.67
C LYS A 4 37.34 20.10 -50.74
N THR A 5 37.42 19.14 -49.84
CA THR A 5 36.49 18.95 -48.72
C THR A 5 36.78 20.00 -47.64
N GLN A 6 35.80 20.84 -47.31
CA GLN A 6 35.90 21.75 -46.16
C GLN A 6 35.63 21.01 -44.84
N PRO A 7 36.32 21.38 -43.74
CA PRO A 7 36.08 20.81 -42.43
C PRO A 7 34.79 21.38 -41.82
N VAL A 8 33.94 20.49 -41.33
CA VAL A 8 32.74 20.84 -40.56
C VAL A 8 33.17 21.14 -39.12
N THR A 9 33.11 22.41 -38.72
CA THR A 9 33.22 22.81 -37.32
C THR A 9 31.94 22.40 -36.59
N ALA A 10 32.06 21.46 -35.66
CA ALA A 10 30.98 21.07 -34.76
C ALA A 10 30.68 22.22 -33.79
N GLU A 11 29.49 22.80 -33.92
CA GLU A 11 28.95 23.79 -32.99
C GLU A 11 28.60 23.07 -31.68
N ALA A 12 29.23 23.49 -30.57
CA ALA A 12 28.99 22.89 -29.27
C ALA A 12 27.55 23.18 -28.83
N ALA A 13 26.71 22.15 -28.85
CA ALA A 13 25.34 22.22 -28.36
C ALA A 13 25.34 22.69 -26.90
N THR A 14 24.74 23.84 -26.65
CA THR A 14 24.57 24.40 -25.31
C THR A 14 23.62 23.48 -24.54
N ALA A 15 24.06 22.98 -23.39
CA ALA A 15 23.25 22.09 -22.56
C ALA A 15 21.95 22.78 -22.16
N PRO A 16 20.78 22.11 -22.26
CA PRO A 16 19.51 22.67 -21.83
C PRO A 16 19.58 22.99 -20.33
N THR A 17 19.26 24.24 -19.98
CA THR A 17 19.04 24.66 -18.60
C THR A 17 17.87 23.86 -18.03
N ILE A 18 18.14 23.05 -17.01
CA ILE A 18 17.11 22.36 -16.23
C ILE A 18 16.36 23.44 -15.46
N ASP A 19 15.09 23.61 -15.78
CA ASP A 19 14.18 24.49 -15.07
C ASP A 19 13.80 23.79 -13.75
N ASP A 20 14.42 24.21 -12.65
CA ASP A 20 14.22 23.68 -11.28
C ASP A 20 12.84 24.02 -10.67
N SER A 21 11.87 24.43 -11.50
CA SER A 21 10.55 24.90 -11.08
C SER A 21 9.48 23.81 -10.95
N ALA A 22 9.88 22.57 -10.65
CA ALA A 22 8.90 21.54 -10.31
C ALA A 22 8.07 22.02 -9.10
N PRO A 23 6.73 22.05 -9.20
CA PRO A 23 5.89 22.56 -8.13
C PRO A 23 6.15 21.75 -6.86
N THR A 24 6.58 22.44 -5.81
CA THR A 24 6.84 21.81 -4.51
C THR A 24 5.50 21.46 -3.87
N SER A 25 5.18 20.17 -3.79
CA SER A 25 4.04 19.68 -3.00
C SER A 25 4.12 20.24 -1.58
N SER A 26 3.05 20.88 -1.11
CA SER A 26 3.03 21.41 0.24
C SER A 26 2.81 20.28 1.25
N ILE A 27 3.20 20.50 2.51
CA ILE A 27 2.91 19.54 3.59
C ILE A 27 1.39 19.26 3.66
N ALA A 28 0.55 20.27 3.40
CA ALA A 28 -0.90 20.10 3.39
C ALA A 28 -1.35 19.13 2.29
N ASP A 29 -0.79 19.23 1.09
CA ASP A 29 -1.12 18.35 -0.04
C ASP A 29 -0.77 16.89 0.27
N ARG A 30 0.37 16.65 0.93
CA ARG A 30 0.76 15.32 1.40
C ARG A 30 -0.23 14.73 2.39
N PHE A 31 -0.73 15.53 3.34
CA PHE A 31 -1.72 15.06 4.32
C PHE A 31 -3.08 14.82 3.67
N VAL A 32 -3.48 15.63 2.68
CA VAL A 32 -4.67 15.36 1.87
C VAL A 32 -4.50 14.02 1.16
N SER A 33 -3.41 13.81 0.43
CA SER A 33 -3.10 12.55 -0.25
C SER A 33 -3.08 11.35 0.72
N THR A 34 -2.52 11.53 1.92
CA THR A 34 -2.53 10.51 2.98
C THR A 34 -3.96 10.14 3.39
N ALA A 35 -4.82 11.13 3.61
CA ALA A 35 -6.22 10.90 3.96
C ALA A 35 -6.97 10.20 2.82
N GLU A 36 -6.76 10.64 1.56
CA GLU A 36 -7.37 10.01 0.39
C GLU A 36 -6.97 8.54 0.27
N VAL A 37 -5.68 8.22 0.39
CA VAL A 37 -5.19 6.83 0.33
C VAL A 37 -5.71 5.99 1.50
N THR A 38 -5.78 6.58 2.69
CA THR A 38 -6.30 5.90 3.89
C THR A 38 -7.74 5.44 3.68
N VAL A 39 -8.61 6.34 3.19
CA VAL A 39 -10.04 6.07 2.98
C VAL A 39 -10.27 5.20 1.75
N SER A 40 -9.57 5.48 0.65
CA SER A 40 -9.81 4.80 -0.63
C SER A 40 -9.21 3.40 -0.69
N LYS A 41 -8.11 3.11 0.02
CA LYS A 41 -7.36 1.86 -0.14
C LYS A 41 -7.12 1.14 1.18
N ILE A 42 -6.55 1.83 2.16
CA ILE A 42 -6.00 1.16 3.35
C ILE A 42 -7.08 0.63 4.28
N PHE A 43 -8.12 1.42 4.55
CA PHE A 43 -9.27 0.95 5.32
C PHE A 43 -9.99 -0.20 4.58
N PRO A 44 -10.34 -0.06 3.28
CA PRO A 44 -10.92 -1.16 2.52
C PRO A 44 -10.07 -2.43 2.47
N ALA A 45 -8.74 -2.33 2.47
CA ALA A 45 -7.84 -3.48 2.54
C ALA A 45 -8.07 -4.27 3.84
N GLY A 46 -7.84 -3.64 5.00
CA GLY A 46 -8.02 -4.30 6.30
C GLY A 46 -9.44 -4.83 6.52
N PHE A 47 -10.45 -4.08 6.06
CA PHE A 47 -11.84 -4.54 6.07
C PHE A 47 -12.05 -5.76 5.19
N GLY A 48 -11.50 -5.75 3.97
CA GLY A 48 -11.61 -6.83 2.99
C GLY A 48 -10.90 -8.10 3.45
N TRP A 49 -9.70 -7.97 4.01
CA TRP A 49 -8.94 -9.07 4.61
C TRP A 49 -9.75 -9.75 5.71
N GLN A 50 -10.27 -8.97 6.67
CA GLN A 50 -11.06 -9.52 7.79
C GLN A 50 -12.40 -10.10 7.33
N SER A 51 -13.04 -9.51 6.32
CA SER A 51 -14.25 -10.09 5.74
C SER A 51 -13.95 -11.45 5.09
N ALA A 52 -12.81 -11.57 4.42
CA ALA A 52 -12.39 -12.81 3.80
C ALA A 52 -11.91 -13.86 4.81
N SER A 53 -11.38 -13.48 5.97
CA SER A 53 -11.02 -14.43 7.03
C SER A 53 -12.26 -15.11 7.62
N ILE A 54 -13.36 -14.36 7.79
CA ILE A 54 -14.67 -14.92 8.21
C ILE A 54 -15.21 -15.90 7.16
N VAL A 55 -15.09 -15.56 5.87
CA VAL A 55 -15.50 -16.47 4.78
C VAL A 55 -14.62 -17.73 4.77
N ALA A 56 -13.31 -17.60 4.99
CA ALA A 56 -12.38 -18.72 5.05
C ALA A 56 -12.70 -19.66 6.23
N ASP A 57 -12.97 -19.09 7.41
CA ASP A 57 -13.40 -19.85 8.59
C ASP A 57 -14.73 -20.58 8.35
N GLY A 58 -15.73 -19.89 7.77
CA GLY A 58 -16.99 -20.51 7.37
C GLY A 58 -16.85 -21.62 6.32
N ALA A 59 -15.76 -21.62 5.54
CA ALA A 59 -15.40 -22.68 4.61
C ALA A 59 -14.58 -23.82 5.24
N GLY A 60 -14.25 -23.72 6.54
CA GLY A 60 -13.43 -24.69 7.28
C GLY A 60 -11.95 -24.62 6.97
N PHE A 61 -11.43 -23.46 6.54
CA PHE A 61 -9.99 -23.27 6.34
C PHE A 61 -9.34 -22.84 7.66
N GLU A 62 -8.46 -23.69 8.19
CA GLU A 62 -7.64 -23.35 9.36
C GLU A 62 -6.69 -22.18 9.04
N ALA A 63 -6.43 -21.33 10.03
CA ALA A 63 -5.63 -20.12 9.89
C ALA A 63 -4.15 -20.37 9.50
N ASP A 64 -3.65 -21.61 9.63
CA ASP A 64 -2.30 -22.01 9.23
C ASP A 64 -2.23 -22.63 7.82
N THR A 65 -3.33 -22.62 7.08
CA THR A 65 -3.41 -23.21 5.74
C THR A 65 -3.14 -22.20 4.63
N LEU A 66 -2.62 -22.70 3.50
CA LEU A 66 -2.48 -21.91 2.28
C LEU A 66 -3.83 -21.36 1.77
N ASN A 67 -4.91 -22.11 1.94
CA ASN A 67 -6.24 -21.70 1.49
C ASN A 67 -6.74 -20.47 2.27
N PHE A 68 -6.53 -20.44 3.59
CA PHE A 68 -6.85 -19.27 4.40
C PHE A 68 -6.02 -18.05 3.97
N ALA A 69 -4.71 -18.24 3.80
CA ALA A 69 -3.80 -17.18 3.34
C ALA A 69 -4.22 -16.60 1.97
N LEU A 70 -4.49 -17.46 0.99
CA LEU A 70 -4.92 -17.00 -0.34
C LEU A 70 -6.29 -16.31 -0.31
N THR A 71 -7.22 -16.81 0.51
CA THR A 71 -8.56 -16.23 0.62
C THR A 71 -8.52 -14.83 1.23
N THR A 72 -7.75 -14.66 2.31
CA THR A 72 -7.58 -13.35 2.96
C THR A 72 -6.81 -12.36 2.10
N GLY A 73 -5.77 -12.81 1.38
CA GLY A 73 -5.11 -12.01 0.34
C GLY A 73 -6.05 -11.57 -0.77
N ALA A 74 -6.98 -12.43 -1.21
CA ALA A 74 -8.02 -12.05 -2.18
C ALA A 74 -9.00 -11.01 -1.60
N GLY A 75 -9.30 -11.08 -0.30
CA GLY A 75 -10.04 -10.03 0.42
C GLY A 75 -9.35 -8.67 0.35
N ASP A 76 -8.05 -8.62 0.62
CA ASP A 76 -7.21 -7.42 0.50
C ASP A 76 -7.22 -6.85 -0.94
N PHE A 77 -7.05 -7.72 -1.94
CA PHE A 77 -7.14 -7.35 -3.36
C PHE A 77 -8.47 -6.66 -3.67
N VAL A 78 -9.58 -7.31 -3.32
CA VAL A 78 -10.93 -6.81 -3.60
C VAL A 78 -11.16 -5.50 -2.86
N GLY A 79 -10.76 -5.41 -1.59
CA GLY A 79 -10.84 -4.20 -0.78
C GLY A 79 -10.14 -3.02 -1.44
N VAL A 80 -8.87 -3.17 -1.82
CA VAL A 80 -8.08 -2.10 -2.45
C VAL A 80 -8.64 -1.70 -3.82
N PHE A 81 -8.93 -2.67 -4.69
CA PHE A 81 -9.41 -2.38 -6.05
C PHE A 81 -10.76 -1.67 -6.04
N THR A 82 -11.72 -2.21 -5.27
CA THR A 82 -13.07 -1.67 -5.20
C THR A 82 -13.10 -0.35 -4.44
N GLY A 83 -12.39 -0.24 -3.32
CA GLY A 83 -12.29 1.00 -2.55
C GLY A 83 -11.73 2.16 -3.38
N HIS A 84 -10.62 1.93 -4.09
CA HIS A 84 -9.97 2.95 -4.92
C HIS A 84 -10.89 3.40 -6.05
N THR A 85 -11.41 2.43 -6.81
CA THR A 85 -12.26 2.72 -7.97
C THR A 85 -13.56 3.41 -7.56
N ALA A 86 -14.20 2.96 -6.48
CA ALA A 86 -15.43 3.56 -5.97
C ALA A 86 -15.19 4.98 -5.43
N TYR A 87 -14.09 5.20 -4.70
CA TYR A 87 -13.73 6.51 -4.18
C TYR A 87 -13.56 7.53 -5.32
N TYR A 88 -12.77 7.22 -6.35
CA TYR A 88 -12.55 8.15 -7.46
C TYR A 88 -13.78 8.32 -8.35
N ALA A 89 -14.60 7.28 -8.52
CA ALA A 89 -15.89 7.39 -9.22
C ALA A 89 -16.83 8.35 -8.47
N ALA A 90 -16.94 8.21 -7.15
CA ALA A 90 -17.73 9.10 -6.32
C ALA A 90 -17.18 10.53 -6.31
N LYS A 91 -15.86 10.69 -6.14
CA LYS A 91 -15.17 11.99 -6.20
C LYS A 91 -15.44 12.68 -7.53
N LYS A 92 -15.37 11.98 -8.66
CA LYS A 92 -15.71 12.51 -9.97
C LYS A 92 -17.18 12.94 -10.06
N ALA A 93 -18.10 12.09 -9.62
CA ALA A 93 -19.53 12.38 -9.66
C ALA A 93 -19.93 13.60 -8.79
N ILE A 94 -19.29 13.77 -7.63
CA ILE A 94 -19.57 14.87 -6.69
C ILE A 94 -18.94 16.18 -7.14
N THR A 95 -17.68 16.15 -7.61
CA THR A 95 -16.93 17.36 -7.97
C THR A 95 -17.15 17.81 -9.40
N GLY A 96 -17.59 16.92 -10.29
CA GLY A 96 -17.65 17.18 -11.73
C GLY A 96 -16.27 17.37 -12.37
N SER A 97 -15.19 16.94 -11.71
CA SER A 97 -13.82 17.09 -12.23
C SER A 97 -13.61 16.21 -13.45
N GLU A 98 -13.33 16.84 -14.60
CA GLU A 98 -12.95 16.13 -15.83
C GLU A 98 -11.52 15.58 -15.78
N ASP A 99 -10.70 16.07 -14.84
CA ASP A 99 -9.31 15.63 -14.66
C ASP A 99 -9.21 14.20 -14.09
N ILE A 100 -10.28 13.69 -13.47
CA ILE A 100 -10.32 12.31 -12.98
C ILE A 100 -10.55 11.36 -14.17
N ASN A 101 -9.48 10.70 -14.59
CA ASN A 101 -9.53 9.65 -15.61
C ASN A 101 -9.81 8.28 -14.96
N MET A 102 -11.06 7.84 -14.99
CA MET A 102 -11.45 6.56 -14.38
C MET A 102 -10.76 5.33 -14.97
N LYS A 103 -10.26 5.38 -16.22
CA LYS A 103 -9.44 4.30 -16.78
C LYS A 103 -8.09 4.25 -16.09
N ALA A 104 -7.42 5.38 -15.91
CA ALA A 104 -6.18 5.47 -15.16
C ALA A 104 -6.38 4.99 -13.73
N GLU A 105 -7.42 5.48 -13.05
CA GLU A 105 -7.70 5.08 -11.67
C GLU A 105 -7.98 3.59 -11.52
N ALA A 106 -8.73 2.97 -12.45
CA ALA A 106 -8.96 1.53 -12.42
C ALA A 106 -7.65 0.74 -12.59
N GLN A 107 -6.75 1.17 -13.48
CA GLN A 107 -5.46 0.50 -13.68
C GLN A 107 -4.51 0.69 -12.48
N THR A 108 -4.47 1.88 -11.90
CA THR A 108 -3.73 2.15 -10.65
C THR A 108 -4.28 1.31 -9.50
N GLY A 109 -5.61 1.27 -9.33
CA GLY A 109 -6.26 0.44 -8.33
C GLY A 109 -5.96 -1.04 -8.51
N PHE A 110 -5.94 -1.53 -9.75
CA PHE A 110 -5.61 -2.92 -10.07
C PHE A 110 -4.16 -3.25 -9.72
N LEU A 111 -3.19 -2.41 -10.11
CA LEU A 111 -1.79 -2.59 -9.74
C LEU A 111 -1.61 -2.64 -8.22
N LEU A 112 -2.19 -1.68 -7.48
CA LEU A 112 -2.10 -1.64 -6.03
C LEU A 112 -2.78 -2.84 -5.36
N ALA A 113 -3.90 -3.31 -5.91
CA ALA A 113 -4.59 -4.49 -5.41
C ALA A 113 -3.74 -5.76 -5.57
N THR A 114 -2.96 -5.90 -6.65
CA THR A 114 -2.04 -7.05 -6.80
C THR A 114 -0.92 -7.04 -5.76
N ALA A 115 -0.41 -5.87 -5.39
CA ALA A 115 0.55 -5.74 -4.31
C ALA A 115 -0.08 -6.03 -2.93
N ALA A 116 -1.30 -5.52 -2.70
CA ALA A 116 -2.07 -5.82 -1.51
C ALA A 116 -2.35 -7.32 -1.37
N PHE A 117 -2.69 -8.01 -2.46
CA PHE A 117 -2.84 -9.47 -2.48
C PHE A 117 -1.62 -10.20 -1.93
N CYS A 118 -0.41 -9.82 -2.39
CA CYS A 118 0.84 -10.43 -1.93
C CYS A 118 1.07 -10.19 -0.43
N SER A 119 0.85 -8.95 0.02
CA SER A 119 0.96 -8.58 1.44
C SER A 119 -0.06 -9.32 2.31
N GLY A 120 -1.34 -9.28 1.94
CA GLY A 120 -2.43 -9.92 2.66
C GLY A 120 -2.31 -11.44 2.73
N THR A 121 -1.86 -12.07 1.64
CA THR A 121 -1.56 -13.52 1.61
C THR A 121 -0.44 -13.87 2.58
N GLY A 122 0.58 -13.01 2.69
CA GLY A 122 1.71 -13.26 3.58
C GLY A 122 1.44 -12.97 5.05
N TRP A 123 0.41 -12.18 5.36
CA TRP A 123 0.19 -11.68 6.72
C TRP A 123 0.05 -12.79 7.76
N GLN A 124 -0.91 -13.71 7.57
CA GLN A 124 -1.18 -14.79 8.53
C GLN A 124 0.02 -15.76 8.68
N PRO A 125 0.66 -16.25 7.58
CA PRO A 125 1.88 -17.06 7.70
C PRO A 125 3.02 -16.37 8.46
N ILE A 126 3.23 -15.07 8.24
CA ILE A 126 4.28 -14.31 8.94
C ILE A 126 3.95 -14.22 10.43
N VAL A 127 2.73 -13.81 10.79
CA VAL A 127 2.30 -13.70 12.19
C VAL A 127 2.41 -15.05 12.89
N ASN A 128 1.88 -16.13 12.29
CA ASN A 128 1.95 -17.49 12.84
C ASN A 128 3.40 -17.94 13.06
N THR A 129 4.29 -17.66 12.11
CA THR A 129 5.70 -18.04 12.23
C THR A 129 6.37 -17.30 13.39
N LEU A 130 6.16 -15.98 13.48
CA LEU A 130 6.78 -15.15 14.51
C LEU A 130 6.23 -15.45 15.92
N GLN A 131 4.93 -15.72 16.02
CA GLN A 131 4.29 -16.19 17.25
C GLN A 131 4.77 -17.60 17.63
N GLY A 132 4.89 -18.51 16.67
CA GLY A 132 5.43 -19.87 16.88
C GLY A 132 6.87 -19.90 17.38
N MET A 133 7.64 -18.84 17.11
CA MET A 133 8.97 -18.61 17.68
C MET A 133 8.93 -18.06 19.12
N ASN A 134 7.75 -17.89 19.71
CA ASN A 134 7.51 -17.29 21.03
C ASN A 134 8.10 -15.87 21.17
N LEU A 135 8.01 -15.07 20.10
CA LEU A 135 8.48 -13.69 20.13
C LEU A 135 7.49 -12.77 20.86
N PRO A 136 7.99 -11.72 21.55
CA PRO A 136 7.12 -10.73 22.18
C PRO A 136 6.35 -9.93 21.11
N PHE A 137 5.20 -9.37 21.48
CA PHE A 137 4.33 -8.62 20.57
C PHE A 137 5.08 -7.57 19.74
N ALA A 138 5.98 -6.78 20.35
CA ALA A 138 6.75 -5.77 19.63
C ALA A 138 7.62 -6.36 18.49
N SER A 139 8.16 -7.56 18.68
CA SER A 139 8.92 -8.27 17.65
C SER A 139 8.01 -8.83 16.56
N VAL A 140 6.82 -9.31 16.90
CA VAL A 140 5.83 -9.76 15.89
C VAL A 140 5.30 -8.59 15.10
N PHE A 141 4.92 -7.51 15.76
CA PHE A 141 4.56 -6.23 15.15
C PHE A 141 5.63 -5.76 14.14
N ALA A 142 6.90 -5.70 14.57
CA ALA A 142 8.00 -5.25 13.70
C ALA A 142 8.31 -6.25 12.57
N GLY A 143 8.27 -7.55 12.85
CA GLY A 143 8.48 -8.59 11.86
C GLY A 143 7.38 -8.60 10.79
N THR A 144 6.11 -8.46 11.18
CA THR A 144 4.97 -8.34 10.27
C THR A 144 5.07 -7.06 9.45
N TRP A 145 5.43 -5.93 10.06
CA TRP A 145 5.68 -4.68 9.34
C TRP A 145 6.70 -4.89 8.20
N VAL A 146 7.89 -5.43 8.52
CA VAL A 146 8.96 -5.62 7.54
C VAL A 146 8.57 -6.67 6.49
N GLY A 147 8.01 -7.79 6.92
CA GLY A 147 7.67 -8.90 6.04
C GLY A 147 6.56 -8.53 5.05
N CYS A 148 5.45 -7.98 5.54
CA CYS A 148 4.32 -7.59 4.69
C CYS A 148 4.67 -6.39 3.79
N GLY A 149 5.40 -5.39 4.32
CA GLY A 149 5.92 -4.29 3.49
C GLY A 149 6.81 -4.80 2.36
N THR A 150 7.66 -5.80 2.62
CA THR A 150 8.51 -6.42 1.59
C THR A 150 7.67 -7.17 0.54
N LEU A 151 6.66 -7.93 0.96
CA LEU A 151 5.76 -8.64 0.04
C LEU A 151 4.93 -7.67 -0.81
N PHE A 152 4.48 -6.56 -0.23
CA PHE A 152 3.82 -5.49 -0.98
C PHE A 152 4.75 -4.89 -2.04
N TYR A 153 5.99 -4.56 -1.67
CA TYR A 153 7.00 -4.05 -2.61
C TYR A 153 7.22 -5.03 -3.78
N LEU A 154 7.47 -6.31 -3.47
CA LEU A 154 7.68 -7.33 -4.50
C LEU A 154 6.43 -7.51 -5.38
N GLY A 155 5.23 -7.46 -4.79
CA GLY A 155 3.98 -7.48 -5.52
C GLY A 155 3.82 -6.30 -6.48
N LEU A 156 4.18 -5.08 -6.05
CA LEU A 156 4.21 -3.89 -6.92
C LEU A 156 5.20 -4.07 -8.08
N ARG A 157 6.43 -4.51 -7.80
CA ARG A 157 7.45 -4.74 -8.84
C ARG A 157 7.03 -5.82 -9.83
N GLY A 158 6.46 -6.92 -9.32
CA GLY A 158 5.90 -7.99 -10.14
C GLY A 158 4.75 -7.49 -11.00
N GLY A 159 3.80 -6.77 -10.41
CA GLY A 159 2.65 -6.18 -11.11
C GLY A 159 3.08 -5.24 -12.24
N ARG A 160 3.99 -4.30 -11.99
CA ARG A 160 4.54 -3.42 -13.05
C ARG A 160 5.21 -4.19 -14.18
N THR A 161 5.85 -5.31 -13.87
CA THR A 161 6.52 -6.17 -14.87
C THR A 161 5.49 -6.93 -15.71
N ILE A 162 4.45 -7.49 -15.09
CA ILE A 162 3.44 -8.31 -15.76
C ILE A 162 2.46 -7.44 -16.57
N PHE A 163 2.13 -6.26 -16.05
CA PHE A 163 1.08 -5.39 -16.58
C PHE A 163 1.61 -4.13 -17.29
N SER A 164 2.88 -4.13 -17.71
CA SER A 164 3.52 -2.99 -18.39
C SER A 164 2.86 -2.58 -19.71
N SER A 165 2.07 -3.47 -20.32
CA SER A 165 1.31 -3.17 -21.53
C SER A 165 0.04 -2.35 -21.27
N MET A 166 -0.34 -2.15 -20.01
CA MET A 166 -1.48 -1.31 -19.64
C MET A 166 -1.06 0.17 -19.65
N GLU A 167 -1.81 0.99 -20.38
CA GLU A 167 -1.51 2.41 -20.68
C GLU A 167 -1.08 3.26 -19.48
N HIS A 168 -1.61 3.00 -18.28
CA HIS A 168 -1.38 3.78 -17.07
C HIS A 168 -0.59 3.00 -16.00
N ILE A 169 0.08 1.90 -16.37
CA ILE A 169 1.02 1.18 -15.51
C ILE A 169 2.41 1.33 -16.09
N GLU A 170 3.23 2.14 -15.43
CA GLU A 170 4.63 2.31 -15.81
C GLU A 170 5.44 1.04 -15.56
N GLU A 171 6.31 0.71 -16.52
CA GLU A 171 7.35 -0.30 -16.38
C GLU A 171 8.24 -0.07 -15.15
N PRO A 172 8.81 -1.14 -14.58
CA PRO A 172 9.70 -1.03 -13.44
C PRO A 172 10.97 -0.22 -13.79
N THR A 173 11.12 0.95 -13.18
CA THR A 173 12.32 1.80 -13.27
C THR A 173 13.00 1.93 -11.91
N TYR A 174 14.20 2.51 -11.86
CA TYR A 174 14.84 2.87 -10.58
C TYR A 174 14.09 3.99 -9.87
N GLU A 175 13.57 4.96 -10.61
CA GLU A 175 12.84 6.11 -10.05
C GLU A 175 11.56 5.67 -9.37
N ASN A 176 10.69 4.92 -10.05
CA ASN A 176 9.47 4.42 -9.41
C ASN A 176 9.75 3.35 -8.34
N SER A 177 10.90 2.67 -8.36
CA SER A 177 11.31 1.75 -7.29
C SER A 177 11.52 2.45 -5.94
N LYS A 178 12.07 3.67 -5.94
CA LYS A 178 12.21 4.47 -4.70
C LYS A 178 10.84 4.82 -4.11
N ASN A 179 9.89 5.21 -4.96
CA ASN A 179 8.52 5.51 -4.56
C ASN A 179 7.80 4.25 -4.06
N ASP A 180 7.91 3.15 -4.80
CA ASP A 180 7.34 1.85 -4.43
C ASP A 180 7.90 1.40 -3.06
N ALA A 181 9.20 1.54 -2.82
CA ALA A 181 9.84 1.19 -1.55
C ALA A 181 9.34 2.07 -0.39
N SER A 182 9.24 3.39 -0.60
CA SER A 182 8.73 4.31 0.42
C SER A 182 7.27 4.01 0.77
N LEU A 183 6.40 3.84 -0.24
CA LEU A 183 5.01 3.41 -0.04
C LEU A 183 4.93 2.08 0.73
N SER A 184 5.78 1.12 0.37
CA SER A 184 5.80 -0.21 0.99
C SER A 184 6.16 -0.17 2.48
N VAL A 185 7.00 0.77 2.92
CA VAL A 185 7.27 0.96 4.35
C VAL A 185 6.02 1.46 5.07
N ALA A 186 5.24 2.38 4.49
CA ALA A 186 3.98 2.84 5.05
C ALA A 186 2.91 1.74 5.11
N ILE A 187 2.86 0.87 4.10
CA ILE A 187 2.01 -0.35 4.11
C ILE A 187 2.47 -1.34 5.19
N GLY A 188 3.79 -1.49 5.38
CA GLY A 188 4.33 -2.21 6.53
C GLY A 188 3.79 -1.66 7.86
N GLY A 189 3.69 -0.34 8.00
CA GLY A 189 3.06 0.30 9.16
C GLY A 189 1.61 -0.10 9.36
N ALA A 190 0.82 -0.13 8.28
CA ALA A 190 -0.57 -0.58 8.30
C ALA A 190 -0.69 -2.03 8.80
N THR A 191 0.10 -2.93 8.23
CA THR A 191 0.06 -4.37 8.54
C THR A 191 0.62 -4.72 9.92
N GLY A 192 1.61 -3.96 10.40
CA GLY A 192 2.09 -4.04 11.79
C GLY A 192 0.99 -3.67 12.79
N PHE A 193 0.29 -2.55 12.56
CA PHE A 193 -0.85 -2.17 13.42
C PHE A 193 -2.00 -3.17 13.37
N PHE A 194 -2.17 -3.86 12.25
CA PHE A 194 -3.17 -4.91 12.13
C PHE A 194 -2.91 -6.09 13.09
N VAL A 195 -1.65 -6.38 13.45
CA VAL A 195 -1.31 -7.35 14.53
C VAL A 195 -1.93 -6.94 15.86
N GLY A 196 -2.17 -5.64 16.07
CA GLY A 196 -2.84 -5.13 17.26
C GLY A 196 -4.28 -5.64 17.44
N THR A 197 -4.91 -6.13 16.37
CA THR A 197 -6.26 -6.74 16.41
C THR A 197 -6.26 -8.14 17.00
N ASP A 198 -5.10 -8.82 17.02
CA ASP A 198 -4.96 -10.21 17.46
C ASP A 198 -5.05 -10.32 18.99
N ALA A 199 -5.99 -11.15 19.44
CA ALA A 199 -6.24 -11.44 20.85
C ALA A 199 -5.26 -12.48 21.45
N ALA A 200 -4.37 -13.08 20.65
CA ALA A 200 -3.37 -14.05 21.13
C ALA A 200 -2.40 -13.44 22.16
N TYR A 201 -2.23 -12.12 22.16
CA TYR A 201 -1.41 -11.40 23.14
C TYR A 201 -2.27 -10.78 24.23
N LEU A 202 -1.87 -10.99 25.49
CA LEU A 202 -2.53 -10.39 26.64
C LEU A 202 -2.41 -8.85 26.62
N PRO A 203 -3.29 -8.11 27.32
CA PRO A 203 -3.28 -6.66 27.27
C PRO A 203 -2.02 -5.97 27.78
N ASP A 204 -1.23 -6.63 28.63
CA ASP A 204 0.08 -6.15 29.11
C ASP A 204 1.20 -6.39 28.08
N GLN A 205 0.94 -7.17 27.03
CA GLN A 205 1.87 -7.51 25.96
C GLN A 205 1.58 -6.73 24.66
N ASN A 206 0.30 -6.59 24.30
CA ASN A 206 -0.15 -5.88 23.11
C ASN A 206 -0.47 -4.41 23.41
N PHE A 207 0.44 -3.50 23.08
CA PHE A 207 0.27 -2.06 23.31
C PHE A 207 -0.83 -1.41 22.44
N LEU A 208 -1.42 -2.14 21.49
CA LEU A 208 -2.50 -1.67 20.61
C LEU A 208 -3.87 -2.25 20.97
N ILE A 209 -3.96 -3.22 21.88
CA ILE A 209 -5.20 -3.97 22.15
C ILE A 209 -6.37 -3.06 22.55
N ASN A 210 -6.11 -1.99 23.29
CA ASN A 210 -7.14 -1.07 23.79
C ASN A 210 -7.55 -0.03 22.74
N VAL A 211 -6.87 0.01 21.60
CA VAL A 211 -7.14 0.94 20.50
C VAL A 211 -7.82 0.22 19.34
N VAL A 212 -7.30 -0.96 18.98
CA VAL A 212 -7.74 -1.71 17.79
C VAL A 212 -7.90 -3.21 18.04
N GLY A 213 -7.93 -3.66 19.29
CA GLY A 213 -8.15 -5.08 19.61
C GLY A 213 -9.56 -5.54 19.22
N ILE A 214 -9.67 -6.74 18.66
CA ILE A 214 -10.94 -7.41 18.42
C ILE A 214 -11.14 -8.42 19.56
N ALA A 215 -12.01 -8.07 20.51
CA ALA A 215 -12.29 -8.94 21.65
C ALA A 215 -13.19 -10.13 21.25
N ASP A 216 -13.13 -11.22 22.01
CA ASP A 216 -14.05 -12.34 21.87
C ASP A 216 -15.51 -11.88 21.93
N GLY A 217 -16.32 -12.37 20.99
CA GLY A 217 -17.73 -11.98 20.86
C GLY A 217 -17.97 -10.64 20.16
N THR A 218 -16.93 -9.98 19.65
CA THR A 218 -17.09 -8.83 18.75
C THR A 218 -17.88 -9.27 17.51
N PRO A 219 -18.98 -8.57 17.13
CA PRO A 219 -19.72 -8.91 15.91
C PRO A 219 -18.84 -8.81 14.66
N ASP A 220 -18.99 -9.74 13.73
CA ASP A 220 -18.19 -9.85 12.49
C ASP A 220 -17.99 -8.52 11.75
N LEU A 221 -19.08 -7.79 11.48
CA LEU A 221 -19.01 -6.50 10.78
C LEU A 221 -18.22 -5.45 11.60
N THR A 222 -18.36 -5.47 12.92
CA THR A 222 -17.58 -4.61 13.81
C THR A 222 -16.11 -5.01 13.79
N GLY A 223 -15.80 -6.31 13.76
CA GLY A 223 -14.45 -6.84 13.58
C GLY A 223 -13.82 -6.35 12.27
N CYS A 224 -14.56 -6.43 11.16
CA CYS A 224 -14.09 -5.90 9.88
C CYS A 224 -13.82 -4.39 9.91
N ALA A 225 -14.68 -3.61 10.57
CA ALA A 225 -14.48 -2.18 10.74
C ALA A 225 -13.24 -1.88 11.60
N ILE A 226 -13.02 -2.60 12.70
CA ILE A 226 -11.84 -2.46 13.55
C ILE A 226 -10.57 -2.83 12.76
N ALA A 227 -10.59 -3.91 11.99
CA ALA A 227 -9.48 -4.31 11.12
C ALA A 227 -9.12 -3.20 10.13
N GLY A 228 -10.10 -2.67 9.39
CA GLY A 228 -9.89 -1.53 8.48
C GLY A 228 -9.40 -0.26 9.20
N SER A 229 -9.90 0.03 10.40
CA SER A 229 -9.42 1.15 11.20
C SER A 229 -7.98 0.96 11.71
N SER A 230 -7.59 -0.28 12.01
CA SER A 230 -6.23 -0.59 12.48
C SER A 230 -5.18 -0.37 11.39
N THR A 231 -5.46 -0.83 10.16
CA THR A 231 -4.57 -0.61 9.01
C THR A 231 -4.51 0.87 8.67
N ALA A 232 -5.65 1.57 8.68
CA ALA A 232 -5.74 3.01 8.46
C ALA A 232 -4.89 3.80 9.46
N LEU A 233 -4.99 3.48 10.76
CA LEU A 233 -4.21 4.12 11.81
C LEU A 233 -2.70 3.87 11.63
N GLY A 234 -2.30 2.64 11.32
CA GLY A 234 -0.90 2.29 11.11
C GLY A 234 -0.29 3.00 9.91
N PHE A 235 -1.01 3.01 8.78
CA PHE A 235 -0.59 3.74 7.59
C PHE A 235 -0.50 5.24 7.85
N ALA A 236 -1.54 5.85 8.42
CA ALA A 236 -1.56 7.29 8.69
C ALA A 236 -0.44 7.69 9.66
N THR A 237 -0.15 6.87 10.66
CA THR A 237 0.95 7.11 11.61
C THR A 237 2.31 7.08 10.89
N CYS A 238 2.59 6.02 10.11
CA CYS A 238 3.85 5.91 9.40
C CYS A 238 4.00 7.00 8.33
N GLN A 239 2.94 7.24 7.54
CA GLN A 239 2.95 8.23 6.48
C GLN A 239 3.06 9.65 7.02
N SER A 240 2.48 9.96 8.18
CA SER A 240 2.66 11.26 8.83
C SER A 240 4.12 11.51 9.21
N ALA A 241 4.82 10.48 9.71
CA ALA A 241 6.25 10.58 9.97
C ALA A 241 7.04 10.84 8.68
N PHE A 242 6.67 10.20 7.57
CA PHE A 242 7.30 10.42 6.27
C PHE A 242 7.04 11.82 5.72
N ASN A 243 5.80 12.30 5.81
CA ASN A 243 5.41 13.64 5.36
C ASN A 243 6.22 14.73 6.07
N VAL A 244 6.60 14.52 7.33
CA VAL A 244 7.41 15.44 8.14
C VAL A 244 8.91 15.26 7.93
N ALA A 245 9.38 14.02 7.80
CA ALA A 245 10.81 13.71 7.74
C ALA A 245 11.43 13.94 6.35
N PHE A 246 10.70 13.65 5.27
CA PHE A 246 11.24 13.77 3.92
C PHE A 246 11.09 15.19 3.36
N PRO A 247 12.13 15.75 2.68
CA PRO A 247 12.00 17.00 1.92
C PRO A 247 10.94 16.90 0.81
N ALA A 248 10.43 18.04 0.33
CA ALA A 248 9.54 18.11 -0.83
C ALA A 248 10.15 17.41 -2.07
N GLY A 249 9.33 16.67 -2.82
CA GLY A 249 9.74 15.90 -4.00
C GLY A 249 10.59 14.66 -3.70
N LYS A 250 10.57 14.16 -2.46
CA LYS A 250 11.33 12.96 -2.02
C LYS A 250 10.46 11.88 -1.39
N CYS A 251 9.20 12.16 -1.07
CA CYS A 251 8.23 11.18 -0.62
C CYS A 251 7.42 10.66 -1.81
N TRP A 252 6.87 9.45 -1.70
CA TRP A 252 6.10 8.84 -2.79
C TRP A 252 4.77 9.55 -3.07
N ASN A 253 4.26 10.35 -2.12
CA ASN A 253 3.01 11.09 -2.22
C ASN A 253 3.21 12.59 -2.51
N ASP A 254 4.38 12.96 -3.05
CA ASP A 254 4.68 14.28 -3.60
C ASP A 254 4.16 14.45 -5.03
#